data_AF-A0A7H8JPR1-F1
#
_entry.id   AF-A0A7H8JPR1-F1
#
_cell.length_a   1.000
_cell.length_b   1.000
_cell.length_c   1.000
_cell.angle_alpha   90.00
_cell.angle_beta   90.00
_cell.angle_gamma   90.00
#
_symmetry.space_group_name_H-M   'P 1'
#
loop_
_entity.id
_entity.type
_entity.pdbx_description
1 polymer ?
#
loop_
_entity_poly.entity_id
_entity_poly.type
_entity_poly.pdbx_seq_one_letter_code
_entity_poly.pdbx_strand_id
1 'polypeptide(L)'
;MSGQVWVSVMSLGGVALGGVLSYLVQHATQRSAERVETRRQEISLAESRRAERLALLERFVAVGAEAERCAFSRPDSWDDNDEWAVRTTDVMNRLWVAERLIRLQFPLPVHDAARAYFLDLNKTVWHGLPEGESVRDYLEDNRLAFLDAARDALH
;
A
#
# COMPACT_ATOMS: atom_id res chain seq x y z
N MET A 1 62.84 41.49 21.24
CA MET A 1 61.70 40.68 21.73
C MET A 1 60.35 41.07 21.13
N SER A 2 60.21 42.23 20.47
CA SER A 2 58.94 42.72 19.89
C SER A 2 58.45 41.97 18.63
N GLY A 3 59.35 41.46 17.79
CA GLY A 3 58.97 40.73 16.56
C GLY A 3 58.44 39.31 16.78
N GLN A 4 58.86 38.65 17.86
CA GLN A 4 58.49 37.24 18.15
C GLN A 4 57.08 37.14 18.75
N VAL A 5 56.64 38.15 19.50
CA VAL A 5 55.27 38.25 20.04
C VAL A 5 54.26 38.49 18.91
N TRP A 6 54.63 39.28 17.90
CA TRP A 6 53.76 39.62 16.77
C TRP A 6 53.48 38.42 15.86
N VAL A 7 54.49 37.57 15.63
CA VAL A 7 54.35 36.32 14.86
C VAL A 7 53.49 35.29 15.61
N SER A 8 53.67 35.18 16.93
CA SER A 8 52.85 34.28 17.76
C SER A 8 51.38 34.70 17.83
N VAL A 9 51.08 36.01 17.87
CA VAL A 9 49.70 36.51 17.84
C VAL A 9 49.04 36.27 16.48
N MET A 10 49.78 36.44 15.38
CA MET A 10 49.29 36.12 14.04
C MET A 10 49.06 34.61 13.85
N SER A 11 49.92 33.75 14.39
CA SER A 11 49.74 32.29 14.28
C SER A 11 48.60 31.77 15.17
N LEU A 12 48.43 32.31 16.38
CA LEU A 12 47.28 31.99 17.25
C LEU A 12 45.97 32.45 16.62
N GLY A 13 45.96 33.64 16.01
CA GLY A 13 44.80 34.19 15.30
C GLY A 13 44.39 33.33 14.10
N GLY A 14 45.37 32.82 13.33
CA GLY A 14 45.13 31.90 12.22
C GLY A 14 44.53 30.55 12.66
N VAL A 15 45.01 29.97 13.76
CA VAL A 15 44.46 28.71 14.30
C VAL A 15 43.06 28.92 14.87
N ALA A 16 42.81 30.02 15.58
CA ALA A 16 41.47 30.33 16.10
C ALA A 16 40.46 30.52 14.97
N LEU A 17 40.82 31.29 13.92
CA LEU A 17 39.99 31.46 12.73
C LEU A 17 39.77 30.14 11.99
N GLY A 18 40.82 29.34 11.79
CA GLY A 18 40.72 28.02 11.16
C GLY A 18 39.84 27.04 11.95
N GLY A 19 39.92 27.07 13.28
CA GLY A 19 39.09 26.27 14.17
C GLY A 19 37.61 26.67 14.13
N VAL A 20 37.32 27.97 14.14
CA VAL A 20 35.94 28.49 14.02
C VAL A 20 35.36 28.17 12.63
N LEU A 21 36.12 28.38 11.55
CA LEU A 21 35.69 28.01 10.19
C LEU A 21 35.44 26.50 10.06
N SER A 22 36.32 25.68 10.62
CA SER A 22 36.16 24.22 10.63
C SER A 22 34.90 23.81 11.39
N TYR A 23 34.65 24.41 12.56
CA TYR A 23 33.43 24.17 13.34
C TYR A 23 32.17 24.55 12.56
N LEU A 24 32.15 25.71 11.90
CA LEU A 24 31.01 26.15 11.10
C LEU A 24 30.73 25.22 9.91
N VAL A 25 31.78 24.78 9.21
CA VAL A 25 31.67 23.83 8.09
C VAL A 25 31.17 22.47 8.59
N GLN A 26 31.73 21.96 9.70
CA GLN A 26 31.30 20.70 10.30
C GLN A 26 29.84 20.76 10.75
N HIS A 27 29.43 21.86 11.40
CA HIS A 27 28.07 22.05 11.86
C HIS A 27 27.07 22.14 10.69
N ALA A 28 27.43 22.87 9.62
CA ALA A 28 26.62 22.95 8.41
C ALA A 28 26.51 21.59 7.71
N THR A 29 27.61 20.84 7.65
CA THR A 29 27.67 19.49 7.06
C THR A 29 26.80 18.52 7.87
N GLN A 30 26.89 18.53 9.19
CA GLN A 30 26.07 17.69 10.08
C GLN A 30 24.58 17.95 9.88
N ARG A 31 24.14 19.23 9.89
CA ARG A 31 22.73 19.57 9.62
C ARG A 31 22.28 19.17 8.23
N SER A 32 23.15 19.27 7.23
CA SER A 32 22.82 18.82 5.87
C SER A 32 22.67 17.30 5.80
N ALA A 33 23.53 16.55 6.49
CA ALA A 33 23.49 15.10 6.57
C ALA A 33 22.23 14.62 7.30
N GLU A 34 21.86 15.27 8.41
CA GLU A 34 20.62 14.99 9.14
C GLU A 34 19.39 15.17 8.23
N ARG A 35 19.31 16.28 7.47
CA ARG A 35 18.18 16.52 6.54
C ARG A 35 18.10 15.49 5.42
N VAL A 36 19.25 15.09 4.86
CA VAL A 36 19.31 14.05 3.83
C VAL A 36 18.86 12.72 4.38
N GLU A 37 19.27 12.37 5.60
CA GLU A 37 18.89 11.14 6.26
C GLU A 37 17.39 11.12 6.62
N THR A 38 16.85 12.20 7.17
CA THR A 38 15.39 12.32 7.40
C THR A 38 14.61 12.16 6.09
N ARG A 39 15.04 12.84 5.01
CA ARG A 39 14.38 12.70 3.71
C ARG A 39 14.47 11.28 3.16
N ARG A 40 15.60 10.62 3.35
CA ARG A 40 15.79 9.21 2.93
C ARG A 40 14.88 8.27 3.72
N GLN A 41 14.72 8.50 5.02
CA GLN A 41 13.80 7.75 5.87
C GLN A 41 12.35 7.97 5.45
N GLU A 42 11.94 9.21 5.16
CA GLU A 42 10.60 9.52 4.66
C GLU A 42 10.31 8.83 3.33
N ILE A 43 11.25 8.85 2.38
CA ILE A 43 11.13 8.14 1.10
C ILE A 43 10.99 6.64 1.33
N SER A 44 11.85 6.05 2.17
CA SER A 44 11.80 4.62 2.51
C SER A 44 10.46 4.22 3.13
N LEU A 45 9.93 5.03 4.05
CA LEU A 45 8.62 4.79 4.66
C LEU A 45 7.48 4.93 3.64
N ALA A 46 7.55 5.90 2.74
CA ALA A 46 6.56 6.07 1.68
C ALA A 46 6.58 4.88 0.70
N GLU A 47 7.76 4.40 0.33
CA GLU A 47 7.94 3.22 -0.52
C GLU A 47 7.41 1.95 0.15
N SER A 48 7.69 1.73 1.45
CA SER A 48 7.15 0.58 2.21
C SER A 48 5.63 0.59 2.24
N ARG A 49 5.01 1.74 2.54
CA ARG A 49 3.53 1.86 2.55
C ARG A 49 2.93 1.61 1.16
N ARG A 50 3.61 2.06 0.10
CA ARG A 50 3.17 1.80 -1.28
C ARG A 50 3.25 0.32 -1.62
N ALA A 51 4.32 -0.37 -1.23
CA ALA A 51 4.45 -1.82 -1.42
C ALA A 51 3.40 -2.61 -0.64
N GLU A 52 3.15 -2.25 0.62
CA GLU A 52 2.09 -2.85 1.44
C GLU A 52 0.71 -2.69 0.81
N ARG A 53 0.39 -1.48 0.31
CA ARG A 53 -0.87 -1.21 -0.40
C ARG A 53 -1.01 -2.05 -1.66
N LEU A 54 0.04 -2.13 -2.48
CA LEU A 54 0.03 -2.96 -3.69
C LEU A 54 -0.20 -4.44 -3.35
N ALA A 55 0.45 -4.96 -2.32
CA ALA A 55 0.26 -6.35 -1.87
C ALA A 55 -1.18 -6.63 -1.38
N LEU A 56 -1.83 -5.65 -0.74
CA LEU A 56 -3.24 -5.78 -0.34
C LEU A 56 -4.19 -5.78 -1.54
N LEU A 57 -3.95 -4.92 -2.54
CA LEU A 57 -4.73 -4.90 -3.77
C LEU A 57 -4.56 -6.20 -4.56
N GLU A 58 -3.32 -6.68 -4.71
CA GLU A 58 -3.03 -7.96 -5.34
C GLU A 58 -3.78 -9.10 -4.65
N ARG A 59 -3.73 -9.15 -3.31
CA ARG A 59 -4.47 -10.16 -2.53
C ARG A 59 -5.97 -10.08 -2.77
N PHE A 60 -6.55 -8.88 -2.74
CA PHE A 60 -7.99 -8.73 -2.97
C PHE A 60 -8.39 -9.18 -4.38
N VAL A 61 -7.61 -8.80 -5.41
CA VAL A 61 -7.84 -9.22 -6.80
C VAL A 61 -7.69 -10.73 -6.96
N ALA A 62 -6.65 -11.33 -6.37
CA ALA A 62 -6.41 -12.77 -6.47
C ALA A 62 -7.54 -13.59 -5.84
N VAL A 63 -7.96 -13.21 -4.62
CA VAL A 63 -9.06 -13.91 -3.93
C VAL A 63 -10.41 -13.61 -4.59
N GLY A 64 -10.61 -12.40 -5.13
CA GLY A 64 -11.80 -12.07 -5.93
C GLY A 64 -11.92 -12.98 -7.16
N ALA A 65 -10.82 -13.19 -7.88
CA ALA A 65 -10.78 -14.11 -9.02
C ALA A 65 -11.00 -15.59 -8.63
N GLU A 66 -10.57 -16.01 -7.43
CA GLU A 66 -10.91 -17.32 -6.88
C GLU A 66 -12.42 -17.45 -6.61
N ALA A 67 -13.03 -16.42 -6.00
CA ALA A 67 -14.46 -16.38 -5.73
C ALA A 67 -15.30 -16.35 -7.03
N GLU A 68 -14.86 -15.62 -8.05
CA GLU A 68 -15.48 -15.68 -9.38
C GLU A 68 -15.47 -17.11 -9.95
N ARG A 69 -14.36 -17.84 -9.82
CA ARG A 69 -14.31 -19.25 -10.24
C ARG A 69 -15.27 -20.14 -9.45
N CYS A 70 -15.47 -19.87 -8.16
CA CYS A 70 -16.50 -20.55 -7.36
C CYS A 70 -17.90 -20.27 -7.91
N ALA A 71 -18.21 -19.02 -8.27
CA ALA A 71 -19.47 -18.67 -8.92
C ALA A 71 -19.66 -19.38 -10.27
N PHE A 72 -18.62 -19.41 -11.11
CA PHE A 72 -18.67 -20.12 -12.41
C PHE A 72 -18.87 -21.63 -12.26
N SER A 73 -18.28 -22.23 -11.24
CA SER A 73 -18.37 -23.68 -10.98
C SER A 73 -19.50 -24.06 -10.02
N ARG A 74 -20.43 -23.13 -9.76
CA ARG A 74 -21.57 -23.35 -8.87
C ARG A 74 -22.47 -24.45 -9.44
N PRO A 75 -22.71 -25.54 -8.70
CA PRO A 75 -23.67 -26.56 -9.11
C PRO A 75 -25.12 -26.05 -8.94
N ASP A 76 -26.06 -26.64 -9.67
CA ASP A 76 -27.48 -26.27 -9.60
C ASP A 76 -28.07 -26.49 -8.20
N SER A 77 -27.60 -27.54 -7.52
CA SER A 77 -27.92 -27.87 -6.13
C SER A 77 -26.66 -28.23 -5.36
N TRP A 78 -26.57 -27.80 -4.11
CA TRP A 78 -25.49 -28.12 -3.18
C TRP A 78 -25.99 -28.13 -1.74
N ASP A 79 -25.25 -28.81 -0.87
CA ASP A 79 -25.39 -28.79 0.59
C ASP A 79 -24.12 -28.22 1.24
N ASP A 80 -24.21 -27.78 2.50
CA ASP A 80 -23.11 -27.14 3.24
C ASP A 80 -21.86 -28.03 3.36
N ASN A 81 -22.04 -29.35 3.28
CA ASN A 81 -20.95 -30.34 3.38
C ASN A 81 -20.33 -30.69 2.04
N ASP A 82 -20.88 -30.20 0.93
CA ASP A 82 -20.32 -30.48 -0.39
C ASP A 82 -18.95 -29.83 -0.56
N GLU A 83 -18.07 -30.49 -1.31
CA GLU A 83 -16.72 -29.98 -1.57
C GLU A 83 -16.74 -28.56 -2.14
N TRP A 84 -17.71 -28.27 -3.02
CA TRP A 84 -17.90 -26.92 -3.56
C TRP A 84 -18.23 -25.92 -2.45
N ALA A 85 -19.16 -26.23 -1.54
CA ALA A 85 -19.62 -25.33 -0.49
C ALA A 85 -18.52 -25.06 0.54
N VAL A 86 -17.81 -26.10 0.98
CA VAL A 86 -16.69 -25.98 1.93
C VAL A 86 -15.57 -25.12 1.36
N ARG A 87 -15.13 -25.42 0.13
CA ARG A 87 -14.08 -24.65 -0.56
C ARG A 87 -14.52 -23.21 -0.82
N THR A 88 -15.75 -23.00 -1.25
CA THR A 88 -16.28 -21.67 -1.55
C THR A 88 -16.41 -20.84 -0.28
N THR A 89 -16.80 -21.43 0.84
CA THR A 89 -16.84 -20.77 2.15
C THR A 89 -15.45 -20.28 2.56
N ASP A 90 -14.41 -21.10 2.40
CA ASP A 90 -13.02 -20.68 2.67
C ASP A 90 -12.59 -19.48 1.81
N VAL A 91 -12.86 -19.55 0.50
CA VAL A 91 -12.54 -18.46 -0.45
C VAL A 91 -13.30 -17.18 -0.08
N MET A 92 -14.60 -17.27 0.21
CA MET A 92 -15.42 -16.10 0.57
C MET A 92 -14.99 -15.49 1.91
N ASN A 93 -14.54 -16.30 2.88
CA ASN A 93 -13.97 -15.81 4.13
C ASN A 93 -12.65 -15.05 3.90
N ARG A 94 -11.76 -15.60 3.05
CA ARG A 94 -10.52 -14.91 2.66
C ARG A 94 -10.82 -13.60 1.94
N LEU A 95 -11.86 -13.57 1.09
CA LEU A 95 -12.27 -12.36 0.38
C LEU A 95 -12.82 -11.30 1.35
N TRP A 96 -13.63 -11.73 2.31
CA TRP A 96 -14.16 -10.86 3.36
C TRP A 96 -13.03 -10.22 4.18
N VAL A 97 -12.01 -11.00 4.58
CA VAL A 97 -10.82 -10.47 5.26
C VAL A 97 -10.08 -9.47 4.38
N ALA A 98 -9.88 -9.79 3.09
CA ALA A 98 -9.22 -8.88 2.16
C ALA A 98 -9.98 -7.54 2.02
N GLU A 99 -11.32 -7.56 1.91
CA GLU A 99 -12.16 -6.34 1.89
C GLU A 99 -11.95 -5.49 3.16
N ARG A 100 -11.90 -6.13 4.33
CA ARG A 100 -11.66 -5.41 5.60
C ARG A 100 -10.28 -4.77 5.65
N LEU A 101 -9.27 -5.41 5.07
CA LEU A 101 -7.94 -4.81 4.98
C LEU A 101 -7.91 -3.62 4.02
N ILE A 102 -8.69 -3.65 2.92
CA ILE A 102 -8.88 -2.47 2.06
C ILE A 102 -9.48 -1.32 2.87
N ARG A 103 -10.52 -1.58 3.68
CA ARG A 103 -11.12 -0.56 4.56
C ARG A 103 -10.13 0.12 5.52
N LEU A 104 -9.14 -0.62 6.00
CA LEU A 104 -8.18 -0.12 6.97
C LEU A 104 -7.09 0.75 6.33
N GLN A 105 -6.68 0.44 5.10
CA GLN A 105 -5.45 1.00 4.51
C GLN A 105 -5.70 1.98 3.37
N PHE A 106 -6.92 2.03 2.83
CA PHE A 106 -7.28 2.85 1.68
C PHE A 106 -8.36 3.89 2.01
N PRO A 107 -8.45 4.97 1.22
CA PRO A 107 -9.57 5.91 1.29
C PRO A 107 -10.93 5.23 1.09
N LEU A 108 -11.99 5.83 1.67
CA LEU A 108 -13.35 5.30 1.59
C LEU A 108 -13.82 4.96 0.16
N PRO A 109 -13.54 5.76 -0.89
CA PRO A 109 -13.95 5.41 -2.25
C PRO A 109 -13.44 4.04 -2.74
N VAL A 110 -12.21 3.66 -2.36
CA VAL A 110 -11.64 2.35 -2.71
C VAL A 110 -12.38 1.24 -1.98
N HIS A 111 -12.63 1.45 -0.68
CA HIS A 111 -13.40 0.50 0.12
C HIS A 111 -14.84 0.34 -0.39
N ASP A 112 -15.51 1.43 -0.75
CA ASP A 112 -16.90 1.39 -1.18
C ASP A 112 -17.03 0.63 -2.51
N ALA A 113 -16.09 0.83 -3.44
CA ALA A 113 -16.01 0.06 -4.68
C ALA A 113 -15.67 -1.42 -4.42
N ALA A 114 -14.69 -1.71 -3.54
CA ALA A 114 -14.36 -3.08 -3.15
C ALA A 114 -15.55 -3.79 -2.48
N ARG A 115 -16.32 -3.05 -1.68
CA ARG A 115 -17.50 -3.54 -0.97
C ARG A 115 -18.64 -3.84 -1.92
N ALA A 116 -18.88 -2.98 -2.92
CA ALA A 116 -19.88 -3.23 -3.96
C ALA A 116 -19.56 -4.51 -4.74
N TYR A 117 -18.32 -4.64 -5.22
CA TYR A 117 -17.85 -5.85 -5.89
C TYR A 117 -17.95 -7.11 -5.01
N PHE A 118 -17.55 -7.03 -3.73
CA PHE A 118 -17.72 -8.13 -2.77
C PHE A 118 -19.18 -8.56 -2.62
N LEU A 119 -20.10 -7.60 -2.47
CA LEU A 119 -21.51 -7.89 -2.24
C LEU A 119 -22.15 -8.57 -3.44
N ASP A 120 -21.85 -8.09 -4.65
CA ASP A 120 -22.35 -8.69 -5.88
C ASP A 120 -21.76 -10.09 -6.10
N LEU A 121 -20.47 -10.25 -5.85
CA LEU A 121 -19.84 -11.56 -5.95
C LEU A 121 -20.40 -12.54 -4.92
N ASN A 122 -20.60 -12.11 -3.67
CA ASN A 122 -21.24 -12.93 -2.64
C ASN A 122 -22.66 -13.35 -3.03
N LYS A 123 -23.46 -12.41 -3.56
CA LYS A 123 -24.80 -12.72 -4.06
C LYS A 123 -24.73 -13.78 -5.16
N THR A 124 -23.87 -13.55 -6.15
CA THR A 124 -23.69 -14.40 -7.33
C THR A 124 -23.21 -15.80 -6.97
N VAL A 125 -22.23 -15.91 -6.06
CA VAL A 125 -21.68 -17.20 -5.59
C VAL A 125 -22.76 -18.05 -4.94
N TRP A 126 -23.57 -17.49 -4.03
CA TRP A 126 -24.51 -18.28 -3.25
C TRP A 126 -25.85 -18.48 -3.95
N HIS A 127 -26.38 -17.44 -4.58
CA HIS A 127 -27.72 -17.43 -5.16
C HIS A 127 -27.73 -17.71 -6.67
N GLY A 128 -26.56 -17.66 -7.33
CA GLY A 128 -26.47 -17.72 -8.78
C GLY A 128 -26.97 -16.44 -9.45
N LEU A 129 -26.99 -16.47 -10.77
CA LEU A 129 -27.63 -15.47 -11.63
C LEU A 129 -28.82 -16.07 -12.36
N PRO A 130 -29.75 -15.25 -12.86
CA PRO A 130 -30.78 -15.70 -13.79
C PRO A 130 -30.19 -16.45 -14.98
N GLU A 131 -30.94 -17.40 -15.54
CA GLU A 131 -30.51 -18.14 -16.73
C GLU A 131 -30.18 -17.19 -17.90
N GLY A 132 -29.00 -17.41 -18.51
CA GLY A 132 -28.52 -16.63 -19.64
C GLY A 132 -27.67 -15.42 -19.28
N GLU A 133 -27.55 -15.06 -17.99
CA GLU A 133 -26.62 -14.01 -17.55
C GLU A 133 -25.20 -14.56 -17.34
N SER A 134 -24.22 -13.86 -17.90
CA SER A 134 -22.79 -14.16 -17.71
C SER A 134 -22.33 -13.61 -16.36
N VAL A 135 -21.77 -14.47 -15.50
CA VAL A 135 -21.12 -14.06 -14.24
C VAL A 135 -20.04 -13.00 -14.49
N ARG A 136 -19.30 -13.10 -15.59
CA ARG A 136 -18.28 -12.11 -15.95
C ARG A 136 -18.92 -10.75 -16.18
N ASP A 137 -19.95 -10.71 -17.01
CA ASP A 137 -20.56 -9.47 -17.49
C ASP A 137 -21.30 -8.79 -16.33
N TYR A 138 -21.99 -9.57 -15.49
CA TYR A 138 -22.67 -9.07 -14.29
C TYR A 138 -21.70 -8.40 -13.30
N LEU A 139 -20.50 -8.95 -13.14
CA LEU A 139 -19.50 -8.43 -12.18
C LEU A 139 -18.58 -7.35 -12.77
N GLU A 140 -18.63 -7.13 -14.08
CA GLU A 140 -17.65 -6.32 -14.79
C GLU A 140 -17.63 -4.87 -14.31
N ASP A 141 -18.80 -4.25 -14.18
CA ASP A 141 -18.92 -2.84 -13.79
C ASP A 141 -18.30 -2.59 -12.40
N ASN A 142 -18.65 -3.41 -11.42
CA ASN A 142 -18.13 -3.26 -10.06
C ASN A 142 -16.64 -3.62 -9.95
N ARG A 143 -16.17 -4.60 -10.74
CA ARG A 143 -14.75 -4.94 -10.84
C ARG A 143 -13.94 -3.77 -11.42
N LEU A 144 -14.42 -3.16 -12.50
CA LEU A 144 -13.76 -2.00 -13.12
C LEU A 144 -13.78 -0.79 -12.19
N ALA A 145 -14.92 -0.50 -11.54
CA ALA A 145 -15.04 0.59 -10.57
C ALA A 145 -14.03 0.43 -9.40
N PHE A 146 -13.83 -0.79 -8.91
CA PHE A 146 -12.81 -1.07 -7.91
C PHE A 146 -11.39 -0.81 -8.44
N LEU A 147 -11.07 -1.29 -9.64
CA LEU A 147 -9.74 -1.11 -10.23
C LEU A 147 -9.41 0.35 -10.52
N ASP A 148 -10.40 1.13 -10.96
CA ASP A 148 -10.24 2.57 -11.20
C ASP A 148 -10.07 3.34 -9.89
N ALA A 149 -10.88 3.06 -8.86
CA ALA A 149 -10.69 3.66 -7.53
C ALA A 149 -9.33 3.30 -6.92
N ALA A 150 -8.88 2.04 -7.08
CA ALA A 150 -7.58 1.59 -6.62
C ALA A 150 -6.44 2.28 -7.38
N ARG A 151 -6.58 2.49 -8.70
CA ARG A 151 -5.62 3.24 -9.50
C ARG A 151 -5.50 4.67 -8.97
N ASP A 152 -6.61 5.38 -8.81
CA ASP A 152 -6.62 6.76 -8.32
C ASP A 152 -5.98 6.93 -6.94
N ALA A 153 -6.10 5.92 -6.06
CA ALA A 153 -5.49 5.95 -4.73
C ALA A 153 -3.97 5.65 -4.71
N LEU A 154 -3.41 5.17 -5.82
CA LEU A 154 -1.98 4.88 -5.99
C LEU A 154 -1.22 5.99 -6.74
N HIS A 155 -1.93 6.92 -7.38
CA HIS A 155 -1.38 8.13 -8.00
C HIS A 155 -1.18 9.24 -6.98
#